data_AF-E8U9K5-F1
#
_entry.id   AF-E8U9K5-F1
#
_cell.length_a   1.000
_cell.length_b   1.000
_cell.length_c   1.000
_cell.angle_alpha   90.00
_cell.angle_beta   90.00
_cell.angle_gamma   90.00
#
_symmetry.space_group_name_H-M   'P 1'
#
loop_
_entity.id
_entity.type
_entity.pdbx_description
1 polymer ?
#
loop_
_entity_poly.entity_id
_entity_poly.type
_entity_poly.pdbx_seq_one_letter_code
_entity_poly.pdbx_strand_id
1 'polypeptide(L)'
;MSAPLPVPSDPYTQAEIVTALGQQADDLHLFFRGVPADRFFMGTETRWAPAHHAQHLVQTVRPLAAGLPWPVLVTALQRARPLAERLRAPGWTKGPPKPRTYTQIRRDYQQVLRQGARAPARYVPRLRAGHTQDRLARSVQVSILNLQAALRGWDECRLDTLWLPHPLLGLLSIREMMFFTLYHNSHHVLGVQQLLG
;
A
#
# COMPACT_ATOMS: atom_id res chain seq x y z
N MET A 1 11.51 -19.68 -12.07
CA MET A 1 11.35 -18.26 -11.68
C MET A 1 9.96 -17.83 -12.11
N SER A 2 9.08 -17.45 -11.17
CA SER A 2 7.74 -16.98 -11.54
C SER A 2 7.86 -15.70 -12.36
N ALA A 3 7.06 -15.58 -13.44
CA ALA A 3 7.00 -14.38 -14.26
C ALA A 3 6.78 -13.13 -13.40
N PRO A 4 7.33 -11.96 -13.77
CA PRO A 4 6.98 -10.71 -13.10
C PRO A 4 5.46 -10.54 -13.13
N LEU A 5 4.89 -10.09 -12.00
CA LEU A 5 3.46 -9.78 -11.97
C LEU A 5 3.17 -8.80 -13.11
N PRO A 6 2.09 -9.00 -13.88
CA PRO A 6 1.74 -8.09 -14.96
C PRO A 6 1.67 -6.67 -14.41
N VAL A 7 2.42 -5.75 -15.01
CA VAL A 7 2.37 -4.33 -14.64
C VAL A 7 0.97 -3.84 -15.05
N PRO A 8 0.10 -3.42 -14.11
CA PRO A 8 -1.24 -3.00 -14.48
C PRO A 8 -1.20 -1.78 -15.42
N SER A 9 -2.18 -1.73 -16.33
CA SER A 9 -2.67 -0.50 -16.98
C SER A 9 -2.73 0.65 -15.97
N ASP A 10 -2.41 1.88 -16.36
CA ASP A 10 -2.54 3.12 -15.56
C ASP A 10 -4.00 3.27 -15.11
N PRO A 11 -4.41 2.67 -13.96
CA PRO A 11 -5.82 2.55 -13.64
C PRO A 11 -6.26 3.90 -13.13
N TYR A 12 -7.41 4.40 -13.58
CA TYR A 12 -7.86 5.71 -13.16
C TYR A 12 -9.18 5.62 -12.42
N THR A 13 -10.20 5.06 -13.04
CA THR A 13 -11.56 4.97 -12.48
C THR A 13 -11.62 4.05 -11.27
N GLN A 14 -12.64 4.24 -10.44
CA GLN A 14 -12.91 3.38 -9.30
C GLN A 14 -13.00 1.91 -9.72
N ALA A 15 -13.68 1.62 -10.83
CA ALA A 15 -13.87 0.26 -11.32
C ALA A 15 -12.54 -0.37 -11.76
N GLU A 16 -11.68 0.38 -12.45
CA GLU A 16 -10.34 -0.07 -12.84
C GLU A 16 -9.45 -0.33 -11.61
N ILE A 17 -9.48 0.55 -10.62
CA ILE A 17 -8.72 0.38 -9.37
C ILE A 17 -9.22 -0.85 -8.60
N VAL A 18 -10.53 -1.03 -8.48
CA VAL A 18 -11.13 -2.21 -7.83
C VAL A 18 -10.74 -3.50 -8.55
N THR A 19 -10.72 -3.48 -9.88
CA THR A 19 -10.29 -4.63 -10.69
C THR A 19 -8.80 -4.92 -10.48
N ALA A 20 -7.96 -3.89 -10.54
CA ALA A 20 -6.52 -4.01 -10.31
C ALA A 20 -6.18 -4.53 -8.91
N LEU A 21 -6.88 -4.08 -7.87
CA LEU A 21 -6.71 -4.59 -6.49
C LEU A 21 -7.10 -6.07 -6.40
N GLY A 22 -8.17 -6.49 -7.07
CA GLY A 22 -8.60 -7.88 -7.11
C GLY A 22 -7.55 -8.79 -7.74
N GLN A 23 -7.10 -8.44 -8.95
CA GLN A 23 -6.04 -9.18 -9.64
C GLN A 23 -4.75 -9.25 -8.80
N GLN A 24 -4.35 -8.11 -8.23
CA GLN A 24 -3.13 -8.04 -7.44
C GLN A 24 -3.21 -8.89 -6.15
N ALA A 25 -4.40 -9.05 -5.56
CA ALA A 25 -4.58 -9.91 -4.40
C ALA A 25 -4.21 -11.37 -4.71
N ASP A 26 -4.70 -11.90 -5.83
CA ASP A 26 -4.44 -13.26 -6.27
C ASP A 26 -3.00 -13.45 -6.73
N ASP A 27 -2.49 -12.50 -7.50
CA ASP A 27 -1.10 -12.45 -7.95
C ASP A 27 -0.11 -12.50 -6.79
N LEU A 28 -0.32 -11.68 -5.75
CA LEU A 28 0.54 -11.67 -4.57
C LEU A 28 0.40 -12.94 -3.74
N HIS A 29 -0.81 -13.50 -3.64
CA HIS A 29 -1.01 -14.78 -2.97
C HIS A 29 -0.15 -15.87 -3.62
N LEU A 30 -0.27 -16.01 -4.94
CA LEU A 30 0.48 -16.98 -5.74
C LEU A 30 1.98 -16.71 -5.67
N PHE A 31 2.40 -15.45 -5.77
CA PHE A 31 3.80 -15.06 -5.67
C PHE A 31 4.42 -15.49 -4.33
N PHE A 32 3.84 -15.09 -3.19
CA PHE A 32 4.42 -15.41 -1.89
C PHE A 32 4.30 -16.91 -1.55
N ARG A 33 3.26 -17.62 -2.01
CA ARG A 33 3.20 -19.08 -1.90
C ARG A 33 4.23 -19.79 -2.78
N GLY A 34 4.61 -19.20 -3.90
CA GLY A 34 5.58 -19.77 -4.86
C GLY A 34 7.05 -19.56 -4.49
N VAL A 35 7.36 -18.75 -3.48
CA VAL A 35 8.74 -18.61 -2.98
C VAL A 35 9.19 -19.95 -2.36
N PRO A 36 10.41 -20.44 -2.63
CA PRO A 36 10.93 -21.64 -1.99
C PRO A 36 10.88 -21.56 -0.46
N ALA A 37 10.35 -22.60 0.20
CA ALA A 37 10.05 -22.58 1.63
C ALA A 37 11.30 -22.36 2.50
N ASP A 38 12.44 -22.91 2.08
CA ASP A 38 13.76 -22.74 2.70
C ASP A 38 14.30 -21.30 2.59
N ARG A 39 13.78 -20.51 1.62
CA ARG A 39 14.15 -19.11 1.39
C ARG A 39 13.16 -18.10 1.95
N PHE A 40 11.94 -18.51 2.27
CA PHE A 40 10.86 -17.58 2.60
C PHE A 40 11.16 -16.70 3.84
N PHE A 41 11.88 -17.25 4.82
CA PHE A 41 12.28 -16.54 6.04
C PHE A 41 13.74 -16.05 6.00
N MET A 42 14.45 -16.24 4.89
CA MET A 42 15.86 -15.87 4.75
C MET A 42 16.01 -14.48 4.13
N GLY A 43 16.65 -13.58 4.86
CA GLY A 43 17.03 -12.24 4.42
C GLY A 43 18.54 -12.06 4.49
N THR A 44 19.00 -10.81 4.41
CA THR A 44 20.39 -10.43 4.70
C THR A 44 20.39 -9.36 5.79
N GLU A 45 21.58 -8.94 6.24
CA GLU A 45 21.72 -7.82 7.18
C GLU A 45 21.08 -6.52 6.66
N THR A 46 21.04 -6.35 5.33
CA THR A 46 20.60 -5.10 4.69
C THR A 46 19.29 -5.24 3.89
N ARG A 47 18.81 -6.47 3.67
CA ARG A 47 17.59 -6.75 2.89
C ARG A 47 16.62 -7.63 3.65
N TRP A 48 15.36 -7.22 3.64
CA TRP A 48 14.26 -7.97 4.23
C TRP A 48 14.06 -9.34 3.57
N ALA A 49 13.81 -10.37 4.37
CA ALA A 49 13.36 -11.66 3.87
C ALA A 49 11.98 -11.56 3.18
N PRO A 50 11.59 -12.52 2.32
CA PRO A 50 10.25 -12.56 1.72
C PRO A 50 9.10 -12.47 2.73
N ALA A 51 9.23 -13.13 3.89
CA ALA A 51 8.27 -13.06 4.98
C ALA A 51 8.10 -11.62 5.54
N HIS A 52 9.18 -10.84 5.60
CA HIS A 52 9.13 -9.44 6.05
C HIS A 52 8.43 -8.56 5.02
N HIS A 53 8.68 -8.76 3.71
CA HIS A 53 7.93 -8.09 2.65
C HIS A 53 6.43 -8.40 2.75
N ALA A 54 6.05 -9.67 2.87
CA ALA A 54 4.64 -10.07 3.02
C ALA A 54 4.00 -9.42 4.26
N GLN A 55 4.68 -9.47 5.40
CA GLN A 55 4.18 -8.87 6.64
C GLN A 55 4.06 -7.35 6.55
N HIS A 56 4.98 -6.68 5.85
CA HIS A 56 4.92 -5.24 5.64
C HIS A 56 3.65 -4.85 4.87
N LEU A 57 3.35 -5.55 3.77
CA LEU A 57 2.13 -5.32 2.99
C LEU A 57 0.86 -5.49 3.85
N VAL A 58 0.82 -6.53 4.69
CA VAL A 58 -0.30 -6.74 5.62
C VAL A 58 -0.46 -5.55 6.58
N GLN A 59 0.65 -5.05 7.13
CA GLN A 59 0.65 -3.96 8.11
C GLN A 59 0.28 -2.60 7.51
N THR A 60 0.60 -2.35 6.23
CA THR A 60 0.26 -1.10 5.55
C THR A 60 -1.17 -1.11 5.01
N VAL A 61 -1.62 -2.25 4.46
CA VAL A 61 -2.92 -2.35 3.80
C VAL A 61 -4.08 -2.49 4.80
N ARG A 62 -3.93 -3.26 5.89
CA ARG A 62 -5.04 -3.49 6.83
C ARG A 62 -5.60 -2.22 7.48
N PRO A 63 -4.78 -1.29 8.01
CA PRO A 63 -5.30 -0.07 8.61
C PRO A 63 -6.03 0.81 7.58
N LEU A 64 -5.52 0.85 6.35
CA LEU A 64 -6.15 1.56 5.25
C LEU A 64 -7.53 0.97 4.94
N ALA A 65 -7.62 -0.35 4.75
CA ALA A 65 -8.89 -1.04 4.52
C ALA A 65 -9.90 -0.82 5.65
N ALA A 66 -9.47 -0.86 6.91
CA ALA A 66 -10.33 -0.67 8.07
C ALA A 66 -10.81 0.79 8.23
N GLY A 67 -10.00 1.77 7.81
CA GLY A 67 -10.32 3.19 7.90
C GLY A 67 -11.08 3.75 6.69
N LEU A 68 -11.14 3.00 5.59
CA LEU A 68 -11.75 3.46 4.33
C LEU A 68 -13.29 3.49 4.31
N PRO A 69 -14.06 2.66 5.03
CA PRO A 69 -15.52 2.76 5.02
C PRO A 69 -16.01 4.18 5.34
N TRP A 70 -16.91 4.72 4.51
CA TRP A 70 -17.26 6.15 4.51
C TRP A 70 -17.65 6.71 5.89
N PRO A 71 -18.54 6.08 6.69
CA PRO A 71 -18.88 6.61 8.01
C PRO A 71 -17.68 6.65 8.97
N VAL A 72 -16.78 5.66 8.88
CA VAL A 72 -15.57 5.57 9.71
C VAL A 72 -14.60 6.68 9.33
N LEU A 73 -14.36 6.86 8.02
CA LEU A 73 -13.44 7.86 7.53
C LEU A 73 -13.89 9.28 7.87
N VAL A 74 -15.17 9.61 7.62
CA VAL A 74 -15.72 10.93 7.94
C VAL A 74 -15.61 11.21 9.44
N THR A 75 -15.94 10.23 10.29
CA THR A 75 -15.82 10.36 11.74
C THR A 75 -14.37 10.59 12.16
N ALA A 76 -13.42 9.85 11.57
CA ALA A 76 -11.99 10.02 11.85
C ALA A 76 -11.50 11.41 11.44
N LEU A 77 -11.90 11.90 10.26
CA LEU A 77 -11.55 13.24 9.78
C LEU A 77 -12.17 14.34 10.66
N GLN A 78 -13.42 14.19 11.10
CA GLN A 78 -14.07 15.13 12.01
C GLN A 78 -13.35 15.22 13.37
N ARG A 79 -12.91 14.08 13.92
CA ARG A 79 -12.11 14.05 15.16
C ARG A 79 -10.70 14.61 14.96
N ALA A 80 -10.15 14.48 13.76
CA ALA A 80 -8.84 15.02 13.42
C ALA A 80 -8.86 16.52 13.11
N ARG A 81 -10.00 17.10 12.72
CA ARG A 81 -10.13 18.55 12.39
C ARG A 81 -9.58 19.48 13.47
N PRO A 82 -9.94 19.35 14.76
CA PRO A 82 -9.38 20.20 15.81
C PRO A 82 -7.87 20.05 15.96
N LEU A 83 -7.31 18.86 15.68
CA LEU A 83 -5.87 18.61 15.73
C LEU A 83 -5.16 19.17 14.49
N ALA A 84 -5.76 19.07 13.30
CA ALA A 84 -5.24 19.61 12.05
C ALA A 84 -5.25 21.15 12.03
N GLU A 85 -6.28 21.77 12.62
CA GLU A 85 -6.35 23.23 12.82
C GLU A 85 -5.32 23.73 13.83
N ARG A 86 -5.04 22.93 14.88
CA ARG A 86 -4.02 23.23 15.91
C ARG A 86 -2.59 22.94 15.44
N LEU A 87 -2.41 21.97 14.56
CA LEU A 87 -1.14 21.58 13.93
C LEU A 87 -1.01 22.18 12.52
N ARG A 88 -1.34 23.47 12.35
CA ARG A 88 -0.96 24.28 11.17
C ARG A 88 0.57 24.38 11.04
N ALA A 89 1.20 23.24 10.85
CA ALA A 89 2.58 23.07 10.50
C ALA A 89 2.80 23.75 9.14
N PRO A 90 3.95 24.42 8.93
CA PRO A 90 4.27 24.99 7.64
C PRO A 90 4.24 23.89 6.57
N GLY A 91 3.28 23.97 5.64
CA GLY A 91 3.06 22.97 4.57
C GLY A 91 1.60 22.62 4.27
N TRP A 92 0.68 22.82 5.22
CA TRP A 92 -0.77 22.57 5.07
C TRP A 92 -1.59 23.82 4.67
N THR A 93 -0.91 24.89 4.25
CA THR A 93 -1.49 26.22 3.96
C THR A 93 -1.71 26.51 2.48
N LYS A 94 -1.29 25.61 1.59
CA LYS A 94 -1.64 25.65 0.17
C LYS A 94 -2.83 24.71 -0.02
N GLY A 95 -3.80 25.08 -0.86
CA GLY A 95 -4.98 24.26 -1.14
C GLY A 95 -4.64 22.81 -1.55
N PRO A 96 -5.64 21.95 -1.76
CA PRO A 96 -5.40 20.55 -2.10
C PRO A 96 -4.37 20.43 -3.24
N PRO A 97 -3.38 19.51 -3.14
CA PRO A 97 -2.41 19.30 -4.20
C PRO A 97 -3.07 19.06 -5.55
N LYS A 98 -2.36 19.34 -6.64
CA LYS A 98 -2.81 18.95 -7.98
C LYS A 98 -2.95 17.41 -8.02
N PRO A 99 -4.07 16.85 -8.50
CA PRO A 99 -4.22 15.41 -8.65
C PRO A 99 -3.08 14.80 -9.49
N ARG A 100 -2.53 13.69 -9.03
CA ARG A 100 -1.49 12.91 -9.71
C ARG A 100 -2.05 11.61 -10.29
N THR A 101 -1.57 11.27 -11.47
CA THR A 101 -1.79 9.97 -12.13
C THR A 101 -1.05 8.85 -11.41
N TYR A 102 -1.41 7.59 -11.68
CA TYR A 102 -0.68 6.43 -11.16
C TYR A 102 0.81 6.49 -11.53
N THR A 103 1.11 6.86 -12.79
CA THR A 103 2.49 7.01 -13.27
C THR A 103 3.27 8.08 -12.48
N GLN A 104 2.64 9.20 -12.13
CA GLN A 104 3.26 10.24 -11.31
C GLN A 104 3.49 9.76 -9.88
N ILE A 105 2.50 9.12 -9.24
CA ILE A 105 2.65 8.55 -7.90
C ILE A 105 3.80 7.52 -7.85
N ARG A 106 3.88 6.65 -8.85
CA ARG A 106 4.97 5.69 -9.00
C ARG A 106 6.33 6.40 -9.05
N ARG A 107 6.48 7.38 -9.94
CA ARG A 107 7.73 8.13 -10.14
C ARG A 107 8.14 8.85 -8.87
N ASP A 108 7.20 9.53 -8.22
CA ASP A 108 7.45 10.30 -7.01
C ASP A 108 7.87 9.37 -5.85
N TYR A 109 7.25 8.19 -5.73
CA TYR A 109 7.66 7.18 -4.74
C TYR A 109 9.06 6.61 -5.03
N GLN A 110 9.37 6.28 -6.27
CA GLN A 110 10.71 5.84 -6.66
C GLN A 110 11.77 6.92 -6.36
N GLN A 111 11.44 8.20 -6.53
CA GLN A 111 12.36 9.30 -6.25
C GLN A 111 12.69 9.38 -4.76
N VAL A 112 11.70 9.33 -3.87
CA VAL A 112 11.96 9.38 -2.42
C VAL A 112 12.73 8.14 -1.94
N LEU A 113 12.49 6.96 -2.52
CA LEU A 113 13.27 5.76 -2.24
C LEU A 113 14.74 5.90 -2.64
N ARG A 114 15.02 6.47 -3.82
CA ARG A 114 16.41 6.77 -4.26
C ARG A 114 17.12 7.75 -3.34
N GLN A 115 16.38 8.63 -2.68
CA GLN A 115 16.90 9.57 -1.69
C GLN A 115 17.09 8.94 -0.30
N GLY A 116 16.86 7.62 -0.16
CA GLY A 116 17.10 6.89 1.08
C GLY A 116 15.91 6.88 2.05
N ALA A 117 14.71 7.26 1.59
CA ALA A 117 13.50 7.15 2.41
C ALA A 117 13.29 5.71 2.90
N ARG A 118 12.90 5.57 4.17
CA ARG A 118 12.62 4.28 4.81
C ARG A 118 11.20 4.26 5.38
N ALA A 119 10.64 3.06 5.52
CA ALA A 119 9.36 2.88 6.18
C ALA A 119 9.41 3.42 7.63
N PRO A 120 8.41 4.21 8.08
CA PRO A 120 8.30 4.61 9.48
C PRO A 120 8.30 3.40 10.42
N ALA A 121 8.82 3.57 11.65
CA ALA A 121 9.01 2.48 12.60
C ALA A 121 7.77 1.57 12.82
N ARG A 122 6.56 2.15 12.81
CA ARG A 122 5.29 1.42 12.98
C ARG A 122 4.97 0.47 11.82
N TYR A 123 5.56 0.69 10.64
CA TYR A 123 5.40 -0.13 9.45
C TYR A 123 6.63 -1.01 9.19
N VAL A 124 7.65 -0.99 10.05
CA VAL A 124 8.74 -1.98 9.95
C VAL A 124 8.17 -3.34 10.37
N PRO A 125 8.22 -4.37 9.49
CA PRO A 125 7.58 -5.64 9.75
C PRO A 125 8.22 -6.37 10.93
N ARG A 126 7.38 -6.86 11.84
CA ARG A 126 7.78 -7.73 12.95
C ARG A 126 7.15 -9.09 12.74
N LEU A 127 7.98 -10.11 12.52
CA LEU A 127 7.53 -11.50 12.49
C LEU A 127 7.28 -11.98 13.92
N ARG A 128 6.22 -12.76 14.12
CA ARG A 128 5.84 -13.34 15.40
C ARG A 128 5.86 -14.86 15.31
N ALA A 129 5.96 -15.52 16.46
CA ALA A 129 5.77 -16.96 16.54
C ALA A 129 4.43 -17.38 15.90
N GLY A 130 4.45 -18.44 15.09
CA GLY A 130 3.27 -18.94 14.37
C GLY A 130 2.96 -18.23 13.04
N HIS A 131 3.86 -17.37 12.54
CA HIS A 131 3.85 -17.01 11.12
C HIS A 131 4.36 -18.18 10.29
N THR A 132 3.55 -18.59 9.31
CA THR A 132 3.93 -19.55 8.27
C THR A 132 3.84 -18.86 6.92
N GLN A 133 4.50 -19.42 5.91
CA GLN A 133 4.42 -18.92 4.53
C GLN A 133 2.98 -18.83 4.04
N ASP A 134 2.21 -19.91 4.18
CA ASP A 134 0.80 -19.95 3.78
C ASP A 134 -0.06 -18.91 4.52
N ARG A 135 0.17 -18.73 5.82
CA ARG A 135 -0.57 -17.75 6.62
C ARG A 135 -0.27 -16.33 6.20
N LEU A 136 1.01 -16.02 5.91
CA LEU A 136 1.42 -14.70 5.45
C LEU A 136 0.91 -14.42 4.03
N ALA A 137 1.06 -15.36 3.11
CA ALA A 137 0.54 -15.22 1.73
C ALA A 137 -0.99 -15.04 1.71
N ARG A 138 -1.74 -15.80 2.52
CA ARG A 138 -3.18 -15.61 2.68
C ARG A 138 -3.51 -14.27 3.35
N SER A 139 -2.72 -13.85 4.34
CA SER A 139 -2.94 -12.57 5.01
C SER A 139 -2.75 -11.39 4.07
N VAL A 140 -1.80 -11.44 3.14
CA VAL A 140 -1.63 -10.43 2.09
C VAL A 140 -2.89 -10.37 1.22
N GLN A 141 -3.31 -11.50 0.67
CA GLN A 141 -4.50 -11.60 -0.18
C GLN A 141 -5.74 -11.01 0.50
N VAL A 142 -6.07 -11.51 1.69
CA VAL A 142 -7.26 -11.06 2.45
C VAL A 142 -7.20 -9.57 2.76
N SER A 143 -6.01 -9.03 3.07
CA SER A 143 -5.88 -7.60 3.36
C SER A 143 -6.21 -6.74 2.14
N ILE A 144 -5.80 -7.18 0.95
CA ILE A 144 -6.07 -6.47 -0.31
C ILE A 144 -7.53 -6.65 -0.74
N LEU A 145 -8.11 -7.85 -0.60
CA LEU A 145 -9.52 -8.09 -0.86
C LEU A 145 -10.43 -7.25 0.06
N ASN A 146 -10.05 -7.08 1.33
CA ASN A 146 -10.77 -6.18 2.24
C ASN A 146 -10.68 -4.73 1.80
N LEU A 147 -9.51 -4.28 1.32
CA LEU A 147 -9.35 -2.94 0.76
C LEU A 147 -10.21 -2.76 -0.50
N GLN A 148 -10.17 -3.73 -1.40
CA GLN A 148 -10.99 -3.77 -2.61
C GLN A 148 -12.49 -3.66 -2.27
N ALA A 149 -12.97 -4.46 -1.32
CA ALA A 149 -14.36 -4.43 -0.88
C ALA A 149 -14.75 -3.07 -0.28
N ALA A 150 -13.88 -2.48 0.55
CA ALA A 150 -14.12 -1.17 1.15
C ALA A 150 -14.19 -0.04 0.10
N LEU A 151 -13.46 -0.17 -1.02
CA LEU A 151 -13.46 0.80 -2.12
C LEU A 151 -14.69 0.68 -3.03
N ARG A 152 -15.39 -0.46 -3.05
CA ARG A 152 -16.54 -0.67 -3.97
C ARG A 152 -17.68 0.34 -3.80
N GLY A 153 -17.89 0.84 -2.58
CA GLY A 153 -18.94 1.82 -2.27
C GLY A 153 -18.56 3.29 -2.50
N TRP A 154 -17.39 3.56 -3.08
CA TRP A 154 -16.92 4.92 -3.35
C TRP A 154 -17.31 5.40 -4.74
N ASP A 155 -17.68 6.68 -4.84
CA ASP A 155 -17.87 7.37 -6.12
C ASP A 155 -16.61 8.14 -6.53
N GLU A 156 -16.53 8.49 -7.82
CA GLU A 156 -15.36 9.15 -8.41
C GLU A 156 -15.03 10.50 -7.75
N CYS A 157 -16.04 11.28 -7.37
CA CYS A 157 -15.84 12.59 -6.75
C CYS A 157 -15.21 12.44 -5.36
N ARG A 158 -15.67 11.47 -4.56
CA ARG A 158 -15.12 11.18 -3.23
C ARG A 158 -13.68 10.72 -3.28
N LEU A 159 -13.29 9.98 -4.33
CA LEU A 159 -11.91 9.53 -4.51
C LEU A 159 -10.91 10.69 -4.60
N ASP A 160 -11.33 11.85 -5.12
CA ASP A 160 -10.47 13.01 -5.38
C ASP A 160 -10.62 14.15 -4.35
N THR A 161 -11.68 14.13 -3.55
CA THR A 161 -11.98 15.23 -2.60
C THR A 161 -11.46 14.98 -1.19
N LEU A 162 -11.22 13.73 -0.78
CA LEU A 162 -10.67 13.39 0.53
C LEU A 162 -9.17 13.10 0.47
N TRP A 163 -8.43 13.69 1.39
CA TRP A 163 -6.97 13.65 1.44
C TRP A 163 -6.46 13.05 2.74
N LEU A 164 -5.53 12.10 2.62
CA LEU A 164 -4.90 11.41 3.74
C LEU A 164 -3.39 11.73 3.78
N PRO A 165 -2.81 11.89 4.97
CA PRO A 165 -1.37 12.03 5.10
C PRO A 165 -0.67 10.69 4.79
N HIS A 166 0.27 10.73 3.86
CA HIS A 166 1.19 9.64 3.56
C HIS A 166 2.59 9.98 4.08
N PRO A 167 3.28 9.06 4.78
CA PRO A 167 4.54 9.35 5.45
C PRO A 167 5.67 9.79 4.51
N LEU A 168 5.62 9.39 3.23
CA LEU A 168 6.70 9.67 2.27
C LEU A 168 6.30 10.58 1.11
N LEU A 169 5.00 10.77 0.87
CA LEU A 169 4.49 11.46 -0.34
C LEU A 169 3.64 12.69 -0.01
N GLY A 170 3.60 13.07 1.27
CA GLY A 170 2.74 14.17 1.73
C GLY A 170 1.27 13.78 1.69
N LEU A 171 0.41 14.72 1.34
CA LEU A 171 -1.02 14.45 1.20
C LEU A 171 -1.29 13.67 -0.09
N LEU A 172 -2.09 12.62 0.00
CA LEU A 172 -2.62 11.86 -1.13
C LEU A 172 -4.15 11.90 -1.09
N SER A 173 -4.81 12.07 -2.23
CA SER A 173 -6.23 11.77 -2.32
C SER A 173 -6.49 10.27 -2.07
N ILE A 174 -7.74 9.85 -1.89
CA ILE A 174 -8.06 8.42 -1.77
C ILE A 174 -7.66 7.68 -3.05
N ARG A 175 -7.89 8.28 -4.23
CA ARG A 175 -7.43 7.74 -5.51
C ARG A 175 -5.92 7.53 -5.52
N GLU A 176 -5.17 8.56 -5.15
CA GLU A 176 -3.70 8.53 -5.10
C GLU A 176 -3.17 7.53 -4.06
N MET A 177 -3.88 7.34 -2.94
CA MET A 177 -3.55 6.32 -1.95
C MET A 177 -3.72 4.90 -2.52
N MET A 178 -4.73 4.68 -3.36
CA MET A 178 -4.90 3.40 -4.07
C MET A 178 -3.82 3.21 -5.13
N PHE A 179 -3.47 4.25 -5.88
CA PHE A 179 -2.36 4.22 -6.85
C PHE A 179 -1.04 3.86 -6.16
N PHE A 180 -0.76 4.51 -5.04
CA PHE A 180 0.40 4.19 -4.22
C PHE A 180 0.37 2.73 -3.77
N THR A 181 -0.76 2.26 -3.24
CA THR A 181 -0.91 0.89 -2.74
C THR A 181 -0.64 -0.15 -3.83
N LEU A 182 -1.22 0.03 -5.02
CA LEU A 182 -0.98 -0.84 -6.17
C LEU A 182 0.50 -0.89 -6.54
N TYR A 183 1.17 0.25 -6.65
CA TYR A 183 2.59 0.27 -7.00
C TYR A 183 3.50 -0.25 -5.86
N HIS A 184 3.20 0.12 -4.62
CA HIS A 184 3.93 -0.30 -3.42
C HIS A 184 3.97 -1.82 -3.29
N ASN A 185 2.84 -2.48 -3.49
CA ASN A 185 2.74 -3.92 -3.49
C ASN A 185 3.67 -4.57 -4.53
N SER A 186 3.67 -4.07 -5.76
CA SER A 186 4.58 -4.54 -6.82
C SER A 186 6.05 -4.23 -6.52
N HIS A 187 6.35 -3.11 -5.88
CA HIS A 187 7.70 -2.77 -5.41
C HIS A 187 8.23 -3.83 -4.43
N HIS A 188 7.39 -4.32 -3.51
CA HIS A 188 7.80 -5.37 -2.59
C HIS A 188 8.03 -6.72 -3.26
N VAL A 189 7.31 -7.05 -4.33
CA VAL A 189 7.59 -8.24 -5.16
C VAL A 189 8.96 -8.12 -5.82
N LEU A 190 9.26 -6.98 -6.43
CA LEU A 190 10.57 -6.72 -7.04
C LEU A 190 11.71 -6.86 -6.02
N GLY A 191 11.53 -6.35 -4.81
CA GLY A 191 12.54 -6.49 -3.74
C GLY A 191 12.81 -7.96 -3.36
N VAL A 192 11.76 -8.80 -3.34
CA VAL A 192 11.93 -10.25 -3.11
C VAL A 192 12.64 -10.90 -4.29
N GLN A 193 12.27 -10.58 -5.53
CA GLN A 193 12.93 -11.14 -6.72
C GLN A 193 14.42 -10.77 -6.77
N GLN A 194 14.78 -9.53 -6.44
CA GLN A 194 16.17 -9.07 -6.36
C GLN A 194 17.00 -9.70 -5.24
N LEU A 195 16.33 -10.25 -4.21
CA LEU A 195 16.99 -11.00 -3.15
C LEU A 195 17.23 -12.47 -3.55
N LEU A 196 16.33 -13.04 -4.37
CA LEU A 196 16.34 -14.46 -4.74
C LEU A 196 17.07 -14.76 -6.05
N GLY A 197 17.21 -13.77 -6.94
CA GLY A 197 18.03 -13.85 -8.15
C GLY A 197 19.49 -13.57 -7.83
#